data_AF-A0A1I3WXG9-F1
#
_entry.id   AF-A0A1I3WXG9-F1
#
_cell.length_a   1.000
_cell.length_b   1.000
_cell.length_c   1.000
_cell.angle_alpha   90.00
_cell.angle_beta   90.00
_cell.angle_gamma   90.00
#
_symmetry.space_group_name_H-M   'P 1'
#
loop_
_entity.id
_entity.type
_entity.pdbx_description
1 polymer ?
#
loop_
_entity_poly.entity_id
_entity_poly.type
_entity_poly.pdbx_seq_one_letter_code
_entity_poly.pdbx_strand_id
1 'polypeptide(L)'
;MSDKTAFNSDAIKESANRLGSIMDDMSAFDELKPQWPNAGHFDTAQWLERVVDDRRNGVVAHAERLKIVLNDLKTNLTAIAEDFTSTDGDNAGKIKSRVDTMESTISSDVTSLSQNTENEQHNFSGGPEKPEENNSDGDGYDDVLKPA
;
A
#
# COMPACT_ATOMS: atom_id res chain seq x y z
N MET A 1 -43.65 6.94 -17.91
CA MET A 1 -42.43 7.66 -18.32
C MET A 1 -41.28 6.71 -18.03
N SER A 2 -40.49 6.38 -19.04
CA SER A 2 -39.33 5.49 -18.87
C SER A 2 -38.20 6.35 -18.31
N ASP A 3 -37.87 6.17 -17.03
CA ASP A 3 -36.63 6.70 -16.46
C ASP A 3 -35.48 5.98 -17.16
N LYS A 4 -35.05 6.53 -18.30
CA LYS A 4 -33.77 6.15 -18.90
C LYS A 4 -32.71 6.56 -17.90
N THR A 5 -32.17 5.57 -17.19
CA THR A 5 -30.90 5.69 -16.46
C THR A 5 -29.85 6.11 -17.48
N ALA A 6 -29.62 7.42 -17.59
CA ALA A 6 -28.64 7.97 -18.52
C ALA A 6 -27.26 7.68 -17.95
N PHE A 7 -26.69 6.55 -18.35
CA PHE A 7 -25.34 6.19 -17.97
C PHE A 7 -24.34 7.13 -18.66
N ASN A 8 -23.58 7.89 -17.88
CA ASN A 8 -22.55 8.78 -18.37
C ASN A 8 -21.16 8.14 -18.21
N SER A 9 -20.74 7.39 -19.23
CA SER A 9 -19.44 6.71 -19.28
C SER A 9 -18.27 7.68 -19.11
N ASP A 10 -18.36 8.85 -19.74
CA ASP A 10 -17.29 9.85 -19.73
C ASP A 10 -17.07 10.42 -18.32
N ALA A 11 -18.14 10.67 -17.56
CA ALA A 11 -18.03 11.13 -16.17
C ALA A 11 -17.37 10.08 -15.25
N ILE A 12 -17.59 8.79 -15.51
CA ILE A 12 -16.95 7.71 -14.73
C ILE A 12 -15.48 7.59 -15.11
N LYS A 13 -15.13 7.65 -16.40
CA LYS A 13 -13.73 7.65 -16.86
C LYS A 13 -12.95 8.85 -16.31
N GLU A 14 -13.57 10.03 -16.31
CA GLU A 14 -12.98 11.23 -15.71
C GLU A 14 -12.73 11.05 -14.21
N SER A 15 -13.70 10.50 -13.48
CA SER A 15 -13.55 10.21 -12.05
C SER A 15 -12.47 9.17 -11.78
N ALA A 16 -12.40 8.13 -12.61
CA ALA A 16 -11.37 7.09 -12.55
C ALA A 16 -9.97 7.68 -12.75
N ASN A 17 -9.80 8.55 -13.75
CA ASN A 17 -8.52 9.22 -14.02
C ASN A 17 -8.11 10.12 -12.85
N ARG A 18 -9.04 10.90 -12.30
CA ARG A 18 -8.77 11.75 -11.14
C ARG A 18 -8.30 10.93 -9.94
N LEU A 19 -8.95 9.79 -9.66
CA LEU A 19 -8.55 8.90 -8.57
C LEU A 19 -7.14 8.35 -8.77
N GLY A 20 -6.84 7.83 -9.96
CA GLY A 20 -5.49 7.30 -10.24
C GLY A 20 -4.39 8.37 -10.17
N SER A 21 -4.71 9.62 -10.51
CA SER A 21 -3.71 10.71 -10.46
C SER A 21 -3.40 11.25 -9.08
N ILE A 22 -4.16 10.89 -8.03
CA ILE A 22 -3.96 11.43 -6.67
C ILE A 22 -2.55 11.11 -6.15
N MET A 23 -2.01 9.95 -6.49
CA MET A 23 -0.70 9.45 -6.02
C MET A 23 0.32 9.34 -7.17
N ASP A 24 0.16 10.14 -8.23
CA ASP A 24 1.16 10.21 -9.31
C ASP A 24 2.47 10.80 -8.80
N ASP A 25 2.39 11.86 -8.01
CA ASP A 25 3.52 12.45 -7.31
C ASP A 25 3.76 11.75 -5.97
N MET A 26 4.74 10.86 -5.95
CA MET A 26 5.21 10.14 -4.75
C MET A 26 6.49 10.73 -4.17
N SER A 27 6.98 11.86 -4.69
CA SER A 27 8.31 12.41 -4.36
C SER A 27 8.51 12.58 -2.85
N ALA A 28 7.52 13.11 -2.13
CA ALA A 28 7.59 13.28 -0.69
C ALA A 28 7.72 11.95 0.09
N PHE A 29 7.17 10.85 -0.44
CA PHE A 29 7.32 9.51 0.17
C PHE A 29 8.64 8.85 -0.26
N ASP A 30 9.10 9.11 -1.47
CA ASP A 30 10.41 8.64 -1.95
C ASP A 30 11.56 9.32 -1.20
N GLU A 31 11.40 10.61 -0.83
CA GLU A 31 12.33 11.34 0.03
C GLU A 31 12.39 10.78 1.46
N LEU A 32 11.38 10.02 1.88
CA LEU A 32 11.35 9.31 3.15
C LEU A 32 11.96 7.90 3.06
N LYS A 33 12.37 7.39 1.89
CA LYS A 33 13.01 6.08 1.78
C LYS A 33 14.46 6.01 2.29
N PRO A 34 15.31 7.05 2.11
CA PRO A 34 16.68 7.02 2.62
C PRO A 34 16.76 6.90 4.14
N GLN A 35 17.79 6.20 4.62
CA GLN A 35 18.10 6.08 6.04
C GLN A 35 18.46 7.46 6.62
N TRP A 36 17.84 7.82 7.75
CA TRP A 36 18.06 9.10 8.41
C TRP A 36 19.37 9.11 9.21
N PRO A 37 19.96 10.29 9.46
CA PRO A 37 21.30 10.38 10.02
C PRO A 37 21.36 9.79 11.45
N ASN A 38 22.47 9.10 11.73
CA ASN A 38 22.84 8.56 13.03
C ASN A 38 22.75 9.66 14.13
N ALA A 39 21.82 9.50 15.05
CA ALA A 39 21.53 10.29 16.23
C ALA A 39 22.51 9.99 17.40
N GLY A 40 23.34 8.95 17.27
CA GLY A 40 24.41 8.59 18.18
C GLY A 40 24.29 7.17 18.73
N HIS A 41 25.38 6.66 19.31
CA HIS A 41 25.47 5.26 19.78
C HIS A 41 25.03 5.04 21.24
N PHE A 42 24.27 5.98 21.83
CA PHE A 42 23.73 5.79 23.18
C PHE A 42 22.29 5.29 23.11
N ASP A 43 21.86 4.49 24.08
CA ASP A 43 20.60 3.74 24.05
C ASP A 43 19.37 4.59 23.66
N THR A 44 19.29 5.83 24.17
CA THR A 44 18.18 6.73 23.83
C THR A 44 18.21 7.22 22.37
N ALA A 45 19.39 7.41 21.79
CA ALA A 45 19.54 7.77 20.38
C ALA A 45 19.17 6.59 19.47
N GLN A 46 19.64 5.39 19.79
CA GLN A 46 19.29 4.17 19.05
C GLN A 46 17.79 3.86 19.13
N TRP A 47 17.18 4.02 20.31
CA TRP A 47 15.73 3.92 20.46
C TRP A 47 14.98 4.95 19.61
N LEU A 48 15.46 6.20 19.59
CA LEU A 48 14.83 7.25 18.79
C LEU A 48 14.96 7.00 17.29
N GLU A 49 16.12 6.56 16.82
CA GLU A 49 16.35 6.13 15.44
C GLU A 49 15.35 5.03 15.05
N ARG A 50 15.22 3.98 15.87
CA ARG A 50 14.26 2.88 15.63
C ARG A 50 12.82 3.37 15.52
N VAL A 51 12.38 4.23 16.43
CA VAL A 51 11.00 4.77 16.41
C VAL A 51 10.75 5.62 15.17
N VAL A 52 11.74 6.40 14.73
CA VAL A 52 11.63 7.24 13.54
C VAL A 52 11.63 6.38 12.27
N ASP A 53 12.52 5.40 12.18
CA ASP A 53 12.62 4.49 11.04
C ASP A 53 11.35 3.64 10.90
N ASP A 54 10.81 3.10 11.99
CA ASP A 54 9.55 2.35 11.96
C ASP A 54 8.37 3.19 11.44
N ARG A 55 8.23 4.43 11.95
CA ARG A 55 7.16 5.34 11.50
C ARG A 55 7.34 5.75 10.04
N ARG A 56 8.56 6.01 9.63
CA ARG A 56 8.90 6.35 8.25
C ARG A 56 8.52 5.22 7.31
N ASN A 57 8.96 4.00 7.62
CA ASN A 57 8.64 2.80 6.85
C ASN A 57 7.12 2.58 6.78
N GLY A 58 6.41 2.74 7.90
CA GLY A 58 4.96 2.63 7.93
C GLY A 58 4.25 3.67 7.04
N VAL A 59 4.72 4.92 7.03
CA VAL A 59 4.16 5.98 6.18
C VAL A 59 4.42 5.70 4.69
N VAL A 60 5.63 5.29 4.33
CA VAL A 60 5.99 4.93 2.94
C VAL A 60 5.15 3.75 2.46
N ALA A 61 5.08 2.67 3.24
CA ALA A 61 4.29 1.49 2.91
C ALA A 61 2.80 1.82 2.76
N HIS A 62 2.26 2.68 3.63
CA HIS A 62 0.87 3.12 3.52
C HIS A 62 0.62 3.93 2.25
N ALA A 63 1.55 4.79 1.85
CA ALA A 63 1.44 5.59 0.63
C ALA A 63 1.50 4.71 -0.63
N GLU A 64 2.40 3.73 -0.66
CA GLU A 64 2.49 2.76 -1.75
C GLU A 64 1.22 1.92 -1.85
N ARG A 65 0.67 1.47 -0.71
CA ARG A 65 -0.62 0.78 -0.64
C ARG A 65 -1.75 1.63 -1.21
N LEU A 66 -1.81 2.91 -0.83
CA LEU A 66 -2.82 3.84 -1.31
C LEU A 66 -2.74 4.03 -2.83
N LYS A 67 -1.51 4.13 -3.38
CA LYS A 67 -1.28 4.24 -4.82
C LYS A 67 -1.77 3.02 -5.60
N ILE A 68 -1.52 1.80 -5.09
CA ILE A 68 -2.00 0.57 -5.72
C ILE A 68 -3.54 0.57 -5.76
N VAL A 69 -4.19 0.81 -4.62
CA VAL A 69 -5.65 0.82 -4.52
C VAL A 69 -6.28 1.84 -5.46
N LEU A 70 -5.71 3.04 -5.58
CA LEU A 70 -6.22 4.08 -6.48
C LEU A 70 -6.04 3.73 -7.96
N ASN A 71 -4.95 3.06 -8.33
CA ASN A 71 -4.73 2.56 -9.69
C ASN A 71 -5.68 1.41 -10.05
N ASP A 72 -5.96 0.52 -9.10
CA ASP A 72 -6.95 -0.54 -9.29
C ASP A 72 -8.35 0.03 -9.44
N LEU A 73 -8.71 1.02 -8.62
CA LEU A 73 -9.97 1.75 -8.74
C LEU A 73 -10.08 2.42 -10.12
N LYS A 74 -9.03 3.09 -10.59
CA LYS A 74 -8.99 3.69 -11.92
C LYS A 74 -9.23 2.66 -13.02
N THR A 75 -8.49 1.54 -12.98
CA THR A 75 -8.56 0.48 -13.99
C THR A 75 -9.97 -0.09 -14.08
N ASN A 76 -10.58 -0.39 -12.93
CA ASN A 76 -11.88 -1.03 -12.90
C ASN A 76 -13.03 -0.08 -13.19
N LEU A 77 -12.99 1.16 -12.72
CA LEU A 77 -14.00 2.17 -13.10
C LEU A 77 -13.96 2.45 -14.61
N THR A 78 -12.76 2.48 -15.20
CA THR A 78 -12.61 2.61 -16.66
C THR A 78 -13.23 1.43 -17.39
N ALA A 79 -12.94 0.20 -16.93
CA ALA A 79 -13.51 -1.02 -17.52
C ALA A 79 -15.03 -1.09 -17.37
N ILE A 80 -15.59 -0.67 -16.23
CA ILE A 80 -17.04 -0.57 -16.02
C ILE A 80 -17.63 0.43 -17.02
N ALA A 81 -17.00 1.60 -17.18
CA ALA A 81 -17.45 2.62 -18.12
C ALA A 81 -17.44 2.12 -19.57
N GLU A 82 -16.44 1.33 -19.95
CA GLU A 82 -16.34 0.67 -21.26
C GLU A 82 -17.41 -0.41 -21.45
N ASP A 83 -17.58 -1.28 -20.45
CA ASP A 83 -18.59 -2.34 -20.46
C ASP A 83 -19.98 -1.72 -20.68
N PHE A 84 -20.36 -0.67 -19.94
CA PHE A 84 -21.64 0.02 -20.13
C PHE A 84 -21.83 0.66 -21.52
N THR A 85 -20.77 1.12 -22.19
CA THR A 85 -20.85 1.59 -23.58
C THR A 85 -21.00 0.44 -24.58
N SER A 86 -20.48 -0.74 -24.26
CA SER A 86 -20.70 -1.99 -24.99
C SER A 86 -22.13 -2.49 -24.71
N THR A 87 -23.07 -2.09 -25.58
CA THR A 87 -24.51 -2.33 -25.43
C THR A 87 -24.88 -3.82 -25.58
N ASP A 88 -24.82 -4.62 -24.51
CA ASP A 88 -25.65 -5.84 -24.38
C ASP A 88 -25.84 -6.31 -22.93
N GLY A 89 -26.94 -7.01 -22.67
CA GLY A 89 -27.53 -7.32 -21.35
C GLY A 89 -26.68 -8.13 -20.35
N ASP A 90 -25.49 -8.59 -20.72
CA ASP A 90 -24.55 -9.34 -19.87
C ASP A 90 -23.73 -8.46 -18.89
N ASN A 91 -23.85 -7.13 -18.99
CA ASN A 91 -23.02 -6.20 -18.22
C ASN A 91 -23.19 -6.28 -16.71
N ALA A 92 -24.39 -6.53 -16.18
CA ALA A 92 -24.59 -6.55 -14.73
C ALA A 92 -23.76 -7.65 -14.04
N GLY A 93 -23.64 -8.82 -14.68
CA GLY A 93 -22.79 -9.91 -14.21
C GLY A 93 -21.29 -9.60 -14.35
N LYS A 94 -20.88 -8.98 -15.46
CA LYS A 94 -19.49 -8.56 -15.69
C LYS A 94 -19.04 -7.47 -14.71
N ILE A 95 -19.88 -6.46 -14.48
CA ILE A 95 -19.63 -5.40 -13.51
C ILE A 95 -19.48 -5.98 -12.11
N LYS A 96 -20.40 -6.86 -11.69
CA LYS A 96 -20.29 -7.52 -10.39
C LYS A 96 -18.99 -8.33 -10.28
N SER A 97 -18.67 -9.14 -11.29
CA SER A 97 -17.43 -9.92 -11.32
C SER A 97 -16.17 -9.03 -11.24
N ARG A 98 -16.17 -7.86 -11.88
CA ARG A 98 -15.06 -6.90 -11.79
C ARG A 98 -14.95 -6.26 -10.41
N VAL A 99 -16.07 -5.92 -9.78
CA VAL A 99 -16.08 -5.43 -8.39
C VAL A 99 -15.57 -6.51 -7.42
N ASP A 100 -16.00 -7.76 -7.59
CA ASP A 100 -15.52 -8.88 -6.78
C ASP A 100 -14.01 -9.13 -7.01
N THR A 101 -13.55 -8.98 -8.26
CA THR A 101 -12.13 -9.08 -8.62
C THR A 101 -11.32 -7.94 -8.00
N MET A 102 -11.83 -6.70 -8.02
CA MET A 102 -11.20 -5.55 -7.34
C MET A 102 -10.98 -5.85 -5.87
N GLU A 103 -12.01 -6.30 -5.17
CA GLU A 103 -11.94 -6.58 -3.74
C GLU A 103 -10.87 -7.63 -3.45
N SER A 104 -10.82 -8.69 -4.27
CA SER A 104 -9.81 -9.75 -4.17
C SER A 104 -8.38 -9.25 -4.45
N THR A 105 -8.18 -8.49 -5.53
CA THR A 105 -6.87 -7.94 -5.91
C THR A 105 -6.39 -6.94 -4.87
N ILE A 106 -7.24 -6.01 -4.44
CA ILE A 106 -6.91 -5.07 -3.36
C ILE A 106 -6.52 -5.84 -2.10
N SER A 107 -7.27 -6.88 -1.70
CA SER A 107 -6.92 -7.67 -0.52
C SER A 107 -5.59 -8.42 -0.69
N SER A 108 -5.31 -8.95 -1.87
CA SER A 108 -4.09 -9.72 -2.17
C SER A 108 -2.84 -8.84 -2.26
N ASP A 109 -2.92 -7.73 -2.99
CA ASP A 109 -1.80 -6.83 -3.22
C ASP A 109 -1.42 -6.09 -1.96
N VAL A 110 -2.42 -5.71 -1.15
CA VAL A 110 -2.21 -5.22 0.22
C VAL A 110 -1.44 -6.22 1.06
N THR A 111 -1.84 -7.49 1.02
CA THR A 111 -1.23 -8.53 1.86
C THR A 111 0.20 -8.80 1.41
N SER A 112 0.43 -8.86 0.10
CA SER A 112 1.75 -9.09 -0.50
C SER A 112 2.69 -7.92 -0.23
N LEU A 113 2.22 -6.68 -0.38
CA LEU A 113 3.01 -5.49 -0.04
C LEU A 113 3.37 -5.48 1.44
N SER A 114 2.42 -5.78 2.32
CA SER A 114 2.68 -5.86 3.77
C SER A 114 3.76 -6.91 4.07
N GLN A 115 3.64 -8.12 3.48
CA GLN A 115 4.64 -9.18 3.65
C GLN A 115 6.02 -8.80 3.12
N ASN A 116 6.09 -8.11 1.97
CA ASN A 116 7.35 -7.66 1.40
C ASN A 116 7.99 -6.55 2.25
N THR A 117 7.21 -5.59 2.74
CA THR A 117 7.69 -4.56 3.67
C THR A 117 8.22 -5.19 4.95
N GLU A 118 7.53 -6.18 5.52
CA GLU A 118 8.01 -6.93 6.69
C GLU A 118 9.31 -7.70 6.42
N ASN A 119 9.39 -8.37 5.27
CA ASN A 119 10.58 -9.13 4.88
C ASN A 119 11.80 -8.24 4.61
N GLU A 120 11.59 -7.01 4.14
CA GLU A 120 12.67 -6.05 3.85
C GLU A 120 13.10 -5.24 5.06
N GLN A 121 12.16 -4.93 5.97
CA GLN A 121 12.41 -4.03 7.10
C GLN A 121 12.56 -4.75 8.44
N HIS A 122 12.17 -6.04 8.54
CA HIS A 122 12.24 -6.87 9.76
C HIS A 122 11.61 -6.30 11.05
N ASN A 123 10.91 -5.17 10.95
CA ASN A 123 10.41 -4.38 12.08
C ASN A 123 9.41 -5.12 12.99
N PHE A 124 8.65 -6.11 12.47
CA PHE A 124 7.57 -6.76 13.23
C PHE A 124 7.81 -8.26 13.52
N SER A 125 8.97 -8.84 13.16
CA SER A 125 9.29 -10.22 13.56
C SER A 125 9.80 -10.30 15.01
N GLY A 126 8.92 -9.99 15.96
CA GLY A 126 9.01 -10.51 17.33
C GLY A 126 8.58 -11.97 17.34
N GLY A 127 9.38 -12.86 16.75
CA GLY A 127 9.16 -14.31 16.76
C GLY A 127 9.84 -14.96 17.97
N PRO A 128 9.16 -15.83 18.74
CA PRO A 128 9.70 -16.46 19.94
C PRO A 128 10.56 -17.68 19.58
N GLU A 129 11.63 -17.51 18.80
CA GLU A 129 12.54 -18.63 18.52
C GLU A 129 14.00 -18.19 18.56
N LYS A 130 14.67 -18.62 19.64
CA LYS A 130 16.12 -18.62 19.92
C LYS A 130 16.70 -17.32 20.50
N PRO A 131 16.85 -17.23 21.83
CA PRO A 131 17.45 -16.09 22.52
C PRO A 131 18.97 -15.90 22.31
N GLU A 132 19.63 -16.63 21.40
CA GLU A 132 21.11 -16.69 21.42
C GLU A 132 21.84 -16.43 20.09
N GLU A 133 21.17 -16.21 18.95
CA GLU A 133 21.89 -15.98 17.68
C GLU A 133 21.20 -15.00 16.71
N ASN A 134 20.48 -13.99 17.20
CA ASN A 134 19.97 -12.89 16.35
C ASN A 134 20.64 -11.58 16.77
N ASN A 135 21.78 -11.28 16.15
CA ASN A 135 22.49 -10.01 16.30
C ASN A 135 22.35 -9.12 15.05
N SER A 136 21.33 -9.34 14.22
CA SER A 136 21.00 -8.40 13.15
C SER A 136 19.66 -8.79 12.54
N ASP A 137 18.63 -8.01 12.82
CA ASP A 137 17.43 -7.92 12.00
C ASP A 137 17.69 -7.19 10.66
N GLY A 138 18.95 -7.13 10.22
CA GLY A 138 19.35 -6.49 8.96
C GLY A 138 19.49 -4.97 9.02
N ASP A 139 19.22 -4.34 10.17
CA ASP A 139 19.38 -2.90 10.36
C ASP A 139 20.83 -2.45 10.64
N GLY A 140 21.70 -3.41 10.98
CA GLY A 140 23.12 -3.17 11.32
C GLY A 140 23.38 -2.82 12.79
N TYR A 141 22.42 -3.00 13.69
CA TYR A 141 22.51 -2.70 15.11
C TYR A 141 22.47 -3.96 16.00
N ASP A 142 22.98 -3.82 17.23
CA ASP A 142 23.11 -4.90 18.19
C ASP A 142 21.83 -4.97 19.04
N ASP A 143 20.95 -5.94 18.74
CA ASP A 143 19.62 -6.13 19.35
C ASP A 143 19.61 -6.52 20.83
N VAL A 144 20.78 -6.57 21.46
CA VAL A 144 20.92 -6.92 22.87
C VAL A 144 20.59 -5.71 23.75
N LEU A 145 19.30 -5.41 23.88
CA LEU A 145 18.80 -4.63 25.01
C LEU A 145 19.05 -5.44 26.29
N LYS A 146 20.18 -5.17 26.96
CA LYS A 146 20.44 -5.73 28.29
C LYS A 146 19.38 -5.23 29.26
N PRO A 147 18.77 -6.11 30.08
CA PRO A 147 17.83 -5.68 31.11
C PRO A 147 18.54 -4.78 32.12
N ALA A 148 17.85 -3.71 32.51
CA ALA A 148 18.23 -2.79 33.59
C ALA A 148 18.30 -3.49 34.96
#